data_AF-A0A815EFX5-F1
#
_entry.id   AF-A0A815EFX5-F1
#
_cell.length_a   1.000
_cell.length_b   1.000
_cell.length_c   1.000
_cell.angle_alpha   90.00
_cell.angle_beta   90.00
_cell.angle_gamma   90.00
#
_symmetry.space_group_name_H-M   'P 1'
#
loop_
_entity.id
_entity.type
_entity.pdbx_description
1 polymer ?
#
loop_
_entity_poly.entity_id
_entity_poly.type
_entity_poly.pdbx_seq_one_letter_code
_entity_poly.pdbx_strand_id
1 'polypeptide(L)'
;MVIHISVVILLLISVFTPYIYSYCIQGPVVTKTSKFGTVEKYCEYDGLKIFIGSSFRLAAPKCMDCRCAKQGLQCCGFGFAAAIVVPTEGCVAFNDACKVVFVKKTNASELCLSTHLDNK
;
A
#
# COMPACT_ATOMS: atom_id res chain seq x y z
N MET A 1 -16.01 -35.50 19.59
CA MET A 1 -16.36 -34.14 20.03
C MET A 1 -15.20 -33.14 19.94
N VAL A 2 -13.95 -33.56 20.17
CA VAL A 2 -12.75 -32.68 20.10
C VAL A 2 -12.46 -32.15 18.68
N ILE A 3 -12.75 -32.95 17.64
CA ILE A 3 -12.50 -32.58 16.23
C ILE A 3 -13.37 -31.40 15.76
N HIS A 4 -14.65 -31.36 16.17
CA HIS A 4 -15.55 -30.25 15.82
C HIS A 4 -15.12 -28.92 16.44
N ILE A 5 -14.57 -28.95 17.66
CA ILE A 5 -14.09 -27.75 18.35
C ILE A 5 -12.86 -27.15 17.63
N SER A 6 -11.94 -27.99 17.15
CA SER A 6 -10.79 -27.53 16.37
C SER A 6 -11.16 -26.86 15.05
N VAL A 7 -12.15 -27.40 14.31
CA VAL A 7 -12.57 -26.83 13.02
C VAL A 7 -13.25 -25.46 13.21
N VAL A 8 -14.07 -25.32 14.25
CA VAL A 8 -14.76 -24.06 14.56
C VAL A 8 -13.78 -22.96 14.98
N ILE A 9 -12.75 -23.30 15.77
CA ILE A 9 -11.71 -22.35 16.18
C ILE A 9 -10.89 -21.87 14.96
N LEU A 10 -10.51 -22.78 14.04
CA LEU A 10 -9.81 -22.42 12.80
C LEU A 10 -10.63 -21.48 11.91
N LEU A 11 -11.93 -21.73 11.77
CA LEU A 11 -12.84 -20.85 11.02
C LEU A 11 -12.96 -19.47 11.67
N LEU A 12 -13.09 -19.39 12.99
CA LEU A 12 -13.15 -18.12 13.71
C LEU A 12 -11.87 -17.31 13.54
N ILE A 13 -10.69 -17.94 13.62
CA ILE A 13 -9.40 -17.23 13.42
C ILE A 13 -9.31 -16.61 12.01
N SER A 14 -9.82 -17.28 10.97
CA SER A 14 -9.83 -16.74 9.60
C SER A 14 -10.80 -15.57 9.38
N VAL A 15 -11.85 -15.47 10.19
CA VAL A 15 -12.83 -14.37 10.14
C VAL A 15 -12.34 -13.17 10.95
N PHE A 16 -11.57 -13.40 12.03
CA PHE A 16 -11.07 -12.37 12.93
C PHE A 16 -9.66 -11.86 12.61
N THR A 17 -8.95 -12.42 11.63
CA THR A 17 -7.71 -11.78 11.16
C THR A 17 -8.07 -10.42 10.55
N PRO A 18 -7.61 -9.30 11.13
CA PRO A 18 -7.79 -8.02 10.49
C PRO A 18 -7.09 -8.10 9.13
N TYR A 19 -7.84 -7.88 8.05
CA TYR A 19 -7.25 -7.66 6.75
C TYR A 19 -6.33 -6.45 6.88
N ILE A 20 -5.02 -6.70 7.00
CA ILE A 20 -4.00 -5.66 6.94
C ILE A 20 -4.02 -5.18 5.50
N TYR A 21 -4.82 -4.17 5.23
CA TYR A 21 -4.94 -3.57 3.91
C TYR A 21 -3.72 -2.73 3.60
N SER A 22 -2.49 -3.25 3.64
CA SER A 22 -1.41 -2.56 2.90
C SER A 22 -1.92 -2.40 1.47
N TYR A 23 -2.17 -1.17 1.01
CA TYR A 23 -2.74 -0.94 -0.33
C TYR A 23 -1.64 -1.19 -1.35
N CYS A 24 -1.46 -2.46 -1.67
CA CYS A 24 -0.60 -2.91 -2.75
C CYS A 24 -1.48 -3.26 -3.94
N ILE A 25 -1.15 -2.68 -5.10
CA ILE A 25 -1.70 -3.08 -6.39
C ILE A 25 -0.65 -3.87 -7.15
N GLN A 26 -1.09 -4.86 -7.91
CA GLN A 26 -0.23 -5.67 -8.75
C GLN A 26 -0.76 -5.64 -10.19
N GLY A 27 0.16 -5.65 -11.15
CA GLY A 27 -0.15 -5.67 -12.58
C GLY A 27 0.74 -6.66 -13.33
N PRO A 28 0.26 -7.26 -14.42
CA PRO A 28 1.04 -8.23 -15.18
C PRO A 28 2.16 -7.57 -15.99
N VAL A 29 3.11 -8.38 -16.47
CA VAL A 29 4.08 -7.96 -17.49
C VAL A 29 3.42 -8.03 -18.86
N VAL A 30 3.56 -6.96 -19.63
CA VAL A 30 3.16 -6.89 -21.04
C VAL A 30 4.34 -7.30 -21.91
N THR A 31 4.07 -8.17 -22.90
CA THR A 31 5.06 -8.57 -23.92
C THR A 31 4.60 -8.10 -25.28
N LYS A 32 5.43 -7.33 -25.99
CA LYS A 32 5.13 -6.84 -27.33
C LYS A 32 6.24 -7.26 -28.29
N THR A 33 5.85 -7.90 -29.38
CA THR A 33 6.76 -8.25 -30.47
C THR A 33 6.67 -7.17 -31.55
N SER A 34 7.79 -6.55 -31.89
CA SER A 34 7.86 -5.59 -33.00
C SER A 34 7.74 -6.29 -34.35
N LYS A 35 7.47 -5.52 -35.41
CA LYS A 35 7.43 -6.04 -36.79
C LYS A 35 8.76 -6.67 -37.25
N PHE A 36 9.87 -6.35 -36.58
CA PHE A 36 11.20 -6.87 -36.88
C PHE A 36 11.60 -8.05 -35.97
N GLY A 37 10.66 -8.59 -35.17
CA GLY A 37 10.90 -9.74 -34.30
C GLY A 37 11.52 -9.40 -32.94
N THR A 38 11.88 -8.14 -32.68
CA THR A 38 12.34 -7.71 -31.35
C THR A 38 11.23 -7.85 -30.31
N VAL A 39 11.50 -8.56 -29.22
CA VAL A 39 10.58 -8.75 -28.09
C VAL A 39 10.87 -7.73 -27.00
N GLU A 40 9.89 -6.89 -26.68
CA GLU A 40 9.94 -5.92 -25.59
C GLU A 40 9.07 -6.41 -24.43
N LYS A 41 9.60 -6.37 -23.20
CA LYS A 41 8.86 -6.69 -21.97
C LYS A 41 8.84 -5.47 -21.05
N TYR A 42 7.65 -5.08 -20.60
CA TYR A 42 7.46 -3.91 -19.75
C TYR A 42 6.24 -4.08 -18.86
N CYS A 43 6.14 -3.27 -17.82
CA CYS A 43 4.91 -3.10 -17.05
C CYS A 43 4.19 -1.83 -17.52
N GLU A 44 2.87 -1.77 -17.31
CA GLU A 44 2.09 -0.56 -17.58
C GLU A 44 1.58 0.05 -16.28
N TYR A 45 1.76 1.36 -16.12
CA TYR A 45 1.22 2.13 -14.99
C TYR A 45 0.72 3.47 -15.50
N ASP A 46 -0.59 3.75 -15.31
CA ASP A 46 -1.21 5.02 -15.73
C ASP A 46 -0.99 5.34 -17.22
N GLY A 47 -1.04 4.29 -18.08
CA GLY A 47 -0.76 4.38 -19.52
C GLY A 47 0.72 4.52 -19.89
N LEU A 48 1.64 4.56 -18.92
CA LEU A 48 3.08 4.65 -19.16
C LEU A 48 3.74 3.28 -19.17
N LYS A 49 4.68 3.10 -20.10
CA LYS A 49 5.56 1.93 -20.13
C LYS A 49 6.67 2.07 -19.09
N ILE A 50 6.78 1.08 -18.22
CA ILE A 50 7.82 0.97 -17.21
C ILE A 50 8.70 -0.23 -17.55
N PHE A 51 9.99 0.00 -17.78
CA PHE A 51 10.91 -1.09 -18.11
C PHE A 51 11.15 -2.01 -16.93
N ILE A 52 11.32 -3.30 -17.22
CA ILE A 52 11.67 -4.31 -16.22
C ILE A 52 12.97 -3.92 -15.52
N GLY A 53 12.97 -3.97 -14.19
CA GLY A 53 14.08 -3.55 -13.33
C GLY A 53 13.92 -2.12 -12.79
N SER A 54 12.97 -1.34 -13.31
CA SER A 54 12.74 0.03 -12.84
C SER A 54 11.95 0.04 -11.54
N SER A 55 12.27 1.03 -10.70
CA SER A 55 11.50 1.39 -9.50
C SER A 55 11.29 2.89 -9.46
N PHE A 56 10.13 3.33 -8.99
CA PHE A 56 9.78 4.74 -8.89
C PHE A 56 8.84 4.98 -7.72
N ARG A 57 8.87 6.20 -7.19
CA ARG A 57 8.04 6.61 -6.06
C ARG A 57 7.10 7.73 -6.49
N LEU A 58 5.83 7.58 -6.17
CA LEU A 58 4.80 8.58 -6.38
C LEU A 58 4.64 9.41 -5.11
N ALA A 59 4.76 10.73 -5.27
CA ALA A 59 4.55 11.69 -4.19
C ALA A 59 3.05 11.79 -3.81
N ALA A 60 2.74 12.69 -2.88
CA ALA A 60 1.37 13.02 -2.55
C ALA A 60 0.58 13.44 -3.82
N PRO A 61 -0.69 13.03 -3.96
CA PRO A 61 -1.52 12.37 -2.95
C PRO A 61 -1.41 10.82 -2.94
N LYS A 62 -0.75 10.20 -3.91
CA LYS A 62 -0.76 8.73 -4.08
C LYS A 62 0.11 8.01 -3.05
N CYS A 63 1.30 8.53 -2.75
CA CYS A 63 2.20 7.97 -1.72
C CYS A 63 2.47 6.47 -1.91
N MET A 64 2.90 6.09 -3.13
CA MET A 64 3.15 4.70 -3.51
C MET A 64 4.58 4.48 -3.96
N ASP A 65 5.14 3.34 -3.59
CA ASP A 65 6.42 2.85 -4.07
C ASP A 65 6.16 1.71 -5.06
N CYS A 66 6.61 1.90 -6.30
CA CYS A 66 6.34 1.02 -7.42
C CYS A 66 7.61 0.37 -7.93
N ARG A 67 7.53 -0.92 -8.27
CA ARG A 67 8.60 -1.70 -8.87
C ARG A 67 8.06 -2.56 -10.01
N CYS A 68 8.68 -2.46 -11.18
CA CYS A 68 8.44 -3.36 -12.29
C CYS A 68 9.51 -4.46 -12.29
N ALA A 69 9.12 -5.68 -11.94
CA ALA A 69 9.99 -6.85 -11.93
C ALA A 69 9.60 -7.82 -13.06
N LYS A 70 10.39 -8.88 -13.25
CA LYS A 70 10.06 -9.96 -14.21
C LYS A 70 8.71 -10.62 -13.93
N GLN A 71 8.22 -10.51 -12.70
CA GLN A 71 6.96 -11.09 -12.23
C GLN A 71 5.76 -10.17 -12.49
N GLY A 72 5.98 -8.87 -12.71
CA GLY A 72 4.92 -7.89 -12.84
C GLY A 72 5.27 -6.55 -12.20
N LEU A 73 4.31 -5.63 -12.27
CA LEU A 73 4.30 -4.40 -11.50
C LEU A 73 3.79 -4.70 -10.09
N GLN A 74 4.48 -4.17 -9.10
CA GLN A 74 3.98 -4.10 -7.73
C GLN A 74 4.09 -2.65 -7.27
N CYS A 75 3.00 -2.06 -6.82
CA CYS A 75 3.02 -0.76 -6.19
C CYS A 75 2.37 -0.83 -4.82
N CYS A 76 3.09 -0.46 -3.77
CA CYS A 76 2.60 -0.49 -2.39
C CYS A 76 2.58 0.91 -1.79
N GLY A 77 1.51 1.22 -1.05
CA GLY A 77 1.43 2.46 -0.29
C GLY A 77 2.51 2.55 0.79
N PHE A 78 3.04 3.76 1.01
CA PHE A 78 3.96 4.07 2.10
C PHE A 78 3.47 5.29 2.88
N GLY A 79 3.98 5.45 4.12
CA GLY A 79 3.62 6.57 4.99
C GLY A 79 2.10 6.68 5.17
N PHE A 80 1.48 7.78 4.73
CA PHE A 80 0.03 7.97 4.78
C PHE A 80 -0.77 6.85 4.10
N ALA A 81 -0.23 6.26 3.02
CA ALA A 81 -0.88 5.16 2.31
C ALA A 81 -0.43 3.76 2.79
N ALA A 82 0.41 3.65 3.84
CA ALA A 82 0.84 2.36 4.41
C ALA A 82 -0.28 1.61 5.16
N ALA A 83 -1.43 2.25 5.31
CA ALA A 83 -2.74 1.65 5.54
C ALA A 83 -3.01 0.96 6.89
N ILE A 84 -2.26 1.29 7.92
CA ILE A 84 -2.78 1.23 9.29
C ILE A 84 -2.37 2.51 10.01
N VAL A 85 -3.32 3.41 10.16
CA VAL A 85 -3.15 4.64 10.92
C VAL A 85 -4.41 4.80 11.76
N VAL A 86 -4.34 4.47 13.05
CA VAL A 86 -5.47 4.59 13.97
C VAL A 86 -5.31 5.90 14.74
N PRO A 87 -6.09 6.95 14.45
CA PRO A 87 -6.07 8.17 15.24
C PRO A 87 -6.69 7.93 16.62
N THR A 88 -6.20 8.65 17.61
CA THR A 88 -6.86 8.76 18.92
C THR A 88 -8.23 9.45 18.80
N GLU A 89 -9.09 9.29 19.81
CA GLU A 89 -10.38 9.97 19.85
C GLU A 89 -10.20 11.50 19.70
N GLY A 90 -11.08 12.14 18.91
CA GLY A 90 -10.98 13.57 18.60
C GLY A 90 -9.96 13.93 17.51
N CYS A 91 -9.22 12.96 16.96
CA CYS A 91 -8.19 13.20 15.94
C CYS A 91 -8.54 12.57 14.59
N VAL A 92 -7.92 13.10 13.53
CA VAL A 92 -7.94 12.54 12.17
C VAL A 92 -6.53 12.50 11.60
N ALA A 93 -6.26 11.50 10.78
CA ALA A 93 -5.03 11.43 10.02
C ALA A 93 -5.07 12.44 8.86
N PHE A 94 -4.01 13.22 8.72
CA PHE A 94 -3.77 14.19 7.67
C PHE A 94 -2.54 13.76 6.86
N ASN A 95 -2.61 13.92 5.54
CA ASN A 95 -1.53 13.59 4.62
C ASN A 95 -0.63 14.81 4.40
N ASP A 96 0.48 14.89 5.13
CA ASP A 96 1.51 15.91 4.93
C ASP A 96 2.66 15.33 4.10
N ALA A 97 2.58 15.50 2.78
CA ALA A 97 3.61 15.01 1.85
C ALA A 97 3.98 13.53 2.08
N CYS A 98 2.98 12.66 2.18
CA CYS A 98 3.08 11.24 2.50
C CYS A 98 3.48 10.91 3.94
N LYS A 99 3.68 11.89 4.80
CA LYS A 99 3.77 11.68 6.24
C LYS A 99 2.37 11.67 6.84
N VAL A 100 2.19 10.81 7.82
CA VAL A 100 0.99 10.81 8.65
C VAL A 100 1.17 11.85 9.72
N VAL A 101 0.26 12.81 9.77
CA VAL A 101 0.15 13.76 10.87
C VAL A 101 -1.23 13.63 11.48
N PHE A 102 -1.33 13.63 12.81
CA PHE A 102 -2.63 13.63 13.47
C PHE A 102 -3.00 15.05 13.85
N VAL A 103 -4.17 15.49 13.41
CA VAL A 103 -4.72 16.82 13.73
C VAL A 103 -6.07 16.68 14.40
N LYS A 104 -6.47 17.69 15.19
CA LYS A 104 -7.77 17.69 15.85
C LYS A 104 -8.89 17.78 14.81
N LYS A 105 -9.97 17.02 15.02
CA LYS A 105 -11.20 17.11 14.21
C LYS A 105 -11.80 18.52 14.21
N THR A 106 -11.65 19.23 15.32
CA THR A 106 -12.19 20.58 15.51
C THR A 106 -11.29 21.68 14.95
N ASN A 107 -9.99 21.42 14.79
CA ASN A 107 -9.02 22.37 14.25
C ASN A 107 -7.85 21.66 13.56
N ALA A 108 -7.81 21.71 12.23
CA ALA A 108 -6.76 21.08 11.44
C ALA A 108 -5.37 21.73 11.58
N SER A 109 -5.29 22.93 12.20
CA SER A 109 -4.01 23.58 12.50
C SER A 109 -3.39 23.11 13.82
N GLU A 110 -4.13 22.34 14.62
CA GLU A 110 -3.67 21.82 15.90
C GLU A 110 -3.30 20.35 15.78
N LEU A 111 -2.05 20.04 16.08
CA LEU A 111 -1.57 18.68 16.19
C LEU A 111 -2.25 17.98 17.36
N CYS A 112 -2.60 16.71 17.15
CA CYS A 112 -2.86 15.81 18.26
C CYS A 112 -1.53 15.41 18.89
N LEU A 113 -1.47 15.44 20.22
CA LEU A 113 -0.32 14.94 20.99
C LEU A 113 -0.27 13.41 20.87
N SER A 114 0.21 12.89 19.74
CA SER A 114 0.56 11.48 19.63
C SER A 114 2.04 11.33 19.96
N THR A 115 2.35 10.57 21.01
CA THR A 115 3.70 10.12 21.35
C THR A 115 4.42 9.63 20.09
N HIS A 116 5.50 10.32 19.74
CA HIS A 116 6.41 10.02 18.65
C HIS A 116 6.72 8.52 18.55
N LEU A 117 6.28 7.88 17.46
CA LEU A 117 6.97 6.70 16.91
C LEU A 117 8.06 7.22 15.96
N ASP A 118 8.99 8.00 16.50
CA ASP A 118 10.28 8.23 15.86
C ASP A 118 11.10 6.95 16.06
N ASN A 119 10.95 6.00 15.15
CA ASN A 119 11.92 4.91 15.04
C ASN A 119 13.21 5.51 14.48
N LYS A 120 14.16 5.75 15.38
CA LYS A 120 15.55 6.06 15.09
C LYS A 120 16.26 4.86 14.47
#